data_AF-T1EH17-F1
#
_entry.id   AF-T1EH17-F1
#
_cell.length_a   1.000
_cell.length_b   1.000
_cell.length_c   1.000
_cell.angle_alpha   90.00
_cell.angle_beta   90.00
_cell.angle_gamma   90.00
#
_symmetry.space_group_name_H-M   'P 1'
#
loop_
_entity.id
_entity.type
_entity.pdbx_description
1 polymer ?
#
loop_
_entity_poly.entity_id
_entity_poly.type
_entity_poly.pdbx_seq_one_letter_code
_entity_poly.pdbx_strand_id
1 'polypeptide(L)'
;KGEIDRCLKKVTEGVDIFEDLWQKIYSTTNVNIKEKHEADLKKEIKKLQRLRDGIKTWLTTPEVKEKKNLLEYKKLIETQMERFKVVERETKTKAFSKEGLGLQVKVDPKEKEKEDVVNWLSQCIDSLNVRVDQCECKIESISAKKKKNDKDKQDQIDTLKSGLEKHKQHIGRLELIMRLLDNDALAVDQILKIKEEVDYYISSNGEPLFNENEFIYEEL
;
A
#
# COMPACT_ATOMS: atom_id res chain seq x y z
N LYS A 1 45.35 7.27 9.95
CA LYS A 1 45.17 6.96 8.50
C LYS A 1 44.64 5.54 8.28
N GLY A 2 45.28 4.49 8.80
CA GLY A 2 44.87 3.10 8.53
C GLY A 2 43.43 2.70 8.92
N GLU A 3 42.80 3.31 9.92
CA GLU A 3 41.41 3.01 10.28
C GLU A 3 40.39 3.64 9.30
N ILE A 4 40.66 4.87 8.85
CA ILE A 4 39.88 5.55 7.82
C ILE A 4 39.97 4.78 6.51
N ASP A 5 41.17 4.41 6.07
CA ASP A 5 41.37 3.69 4.81
C ASP A 5 40.68 2.32 4.81
N ARG A 6 40.69 1.60 5.94
CA ARG A 6 39.93 0.35 6.11
C ARG A 6 38.43 0.57 6.03
N CYS A 7 37.93 1.65 6.61
CA CYS A 7 36.51 1.99 6.53
C CYS A 7 36.10 2.34 5.10
N LEU A 8 36.88 3.16 4.40
CA LEU A 8 36.62 3.50 3.00
C LEU A 8 36.59 2.26 2.11
N LYS A 9 37.52 1.32 2.32
CA LYS A 9 37.51 0.03 1.60
C LYS A 9 36.24 -0.78 1.84
N LYS A 10 35.77 -0.84 3.10
CA LYS A 10 34.50 -1.50 3.45
C LYS A 10 33.29 -0.81 2.83
N VAL A 11 33.34 0.51 2.66
CA VAL A 11 32.29 1.24 1.95
C VAL A 11 32.27 0.85 0.48
N THR A 12 33.43 0.81 -0.19
CA THR A 12 33.51 0.36 -1.59
C THR A 12 32.96 -1.06 -1.75
N GLU A 13 33.45 -2.01 -0.94
CA GLU A 13 32.98 -3.41 -0.96
C GLU A 13 31.46 -3.50 -0.70
N GLY A 14 30.94 -2.74 0.26
CA GLY A 14 29.50 -2.72 0.56
C GLY A 14 28.66 -2.09 -0.56
N VAL A 15 29.19 -1.11 -1.28
CA VAL A 15 28.52 -0.50 -2.45
C VAL A 15 28.49 -1.48 -3.62
N ASP A 16 29.58 -2.22 -3.87
CA ASP A 16 29.63 -3.22 -4.93
C ASP A 16 28.64 -4.37 -4.66
N ILE A 17 28.57 -4.84 -3.41
CA ILE A 17 27.60 -5.85 -2.98
C ILE A 17 26.16 -5.31 -3.12
N PHE A 18 25.93 -4.04 -2.77
CA PHE A 18 24.63 -3.41 -2.91
C PHE A 18 24.19 -3.37 -4.38
N GLU A 19 25.07 -2.98 -5.30
CA GLU A 19 24.76 -2.93 -6.73
C GLU A 19 24.52 -4.34 -7.31
N ASP A 20 25.32 -5.35 -6.92
CA ASP A 20 25.09 -6.74 -7.35
C ASP A 20 23.74 -7.29 -6.85
N LEU A 21 23.40 -7.05 -5.58
CA LEU A 21 22.09 -7.43 -5.03
C LEU A 21 20.95 -6.69 -5.71
N TRP A 22 21.13 -5.39 -6.00
CA TRP A 22 20.17 -4.59 -6.73
C TRP A 22 19.90 -5.18 -8.12
N GLN A 23 20.93 -5.47 -8.90
CA GLN A 23 20.78 -6.09 -10.23
C GLN A 23 20.09 -7.46 -10.14
N LYS A 24 20.38 -8.26 -9.10
CA LYS A 24 19.73 -9.56 -8.86
C LYS A 24 18.23 -9.44 -8.56
N ILE A 25 17.80 -8.39 -7.85
CA ILE A 25 16.38 -8.13 -7.55
C ILE A 25 15.58 -7.80 -8.83
N TYR A 26 16.19 -7.08 -9.79
CA TYR A 26 15.54 -6.70 -11.04
C TYR A 26 15.63 -7.77 -12.14
N SER A 27 16.67 -8.61 -12.11
CA SER A 27 16.84 -9.71 -13.08
C SER A 27 16.07 -10.98 -12.69
N THR A 28 15.82 -11.19 -11.40
CA THR A 28 15.12 -12.37 -10.90
C THR A 28 13.61 -12.21 -11.03
N THR A 29 12.95 -13.19 -11.65
CA THR A 29 11.48 -13.31 -11.72
C THR A 29 10.89 -14.16 -10.60
N ASN A 30 11.72 -14.92 -9.87
CA ASN A 30 11.31 -15.75 -8.74
C ASN A 30 11.11 -14.93 -7.46
N VAL A 31 9.90 -14.98 -6.91
CA VAL A 31 9.47 -14.17 -5.76
C VAL A 31 10.28 -14.45 -4.49
N ASN A 32 10.47 -15.73 -4.13
CA ASN A 32 11.17 -16.11 -2.91
C ASN A 32 12.66 -15.70 -2.95
N ILE A 33 13.27 -15.80 -4.13
CA ILE A 33 14.66 -15.39 -4.35
C ILE A 33 14.75 -13.86 -4.32
N LYS A 34 13.77 -13.17 -4.90
CA LYS A 34 13.69 -11.71 -4.89
C LYS A 34 13.56 -11.16 -3.46
N GLU A 35 12.66 -11.69 -2.64
CA GLU A 35 12.49 -11.30 -1.23
C GLU A 35 13.76 -11.55 -0.41
N LYS A 36 14.45 -12.68 -0.66
CA LYS A 36 15.75 -12.97 -0.04
C LYS A 36 16.78 -11.91 -0.40
N HIS A 37 16.87 -11.53 -1.69
CA HIS A 37 17.78 -10.48 -2.13
C HIS A 37 17.41 -9.10 -1.58
N GLU A 38 16.12 -8.78 -1.47
CA GLU A 38 15.65 -7.53 -0.83
C GLU A 38 16.02 -7.48 0.66
N ALA A 39 15.88 -8.61 1.37
CA ALA A 39 16.29 -8.71 2.77
C ALA A 39 17.82 -8.57 2.93
N ASP A 40 18.60 -9.14 2.03
CA ASP A 40 20.07 -9.01 2.05
C ASP A 40 20.51 -7.59 1.64
N LEU A 41 19.82 -6.96 0.68
CA LEU A 41 20.02 -5.56 0.31
C LEU A 41 19.75 -4.63 1.51
N LYS A 42 18.70 -4.91 2.29
CA LYS A 42 18.38 -4.19 3.54
C LYS A 42 19.43 -4.36 4.64
N LYS A 43 20.06 -5.53 4.73
CA LYS A 43 21.18 -5.73 5.66
C LYS A 43 22.39 -4.93 5.22
N GLU A 44 22.70 -4.93 3.93
CA GLU A 44 23.86 -4.23 3.39
C GLU A 44 23.72 -2.70 3.52
N ILE A 45 22.54 -2.15 3.21
CA ILE A 45 22.32 -0.70 3.39
C ILE A 45 22.44 -0.27 4.86
N LYS A 46 22.04 -1.11 5.82
CA LYS A 46 22.24 -0.82 7.25
C LYS A 46 23.72 -0.83 7.65
N LYS A 47 24.56 -1.66 7.02
CA LYS A 47 26.02 -1.62 7.24
C LYS A 47 26.61 -0.33 6.68
N LEU A 48 26.23 0.05 5.46
CA LEU A 48 26.66 1.30 4.84
C LEU A 48 26.24 2.52 5.68
N GLN A 49 25.02 2.53 6.25
CA GLN A 49 24.57 3.57 7.19
C GLN A 49 25.49 3.71 8.41
N ARG A 50 25.87 2.59 9.06
CA ARG A 50 26.79 2.61 10.20
C ARG A 50 28.17 3.16 9.82
N LEU A 51 28.68 2.79 8.64
CA LEU A 51 29.94 3.32 8.11
C LEU A 51 29.82 4.84 7.83
N ARG A 52 28.69 5.30 7.29
CA ARG A 52 28.41 6.72 7.06
C ARG A 52 28.36 7.53 8.35
N ASP A 53 27.79 6.98 9.42
CA ASP A 53 27.76 7.64 10.72
C ASP A 53 29.17 7.68 11.37
N GLY A 54 29.98 6.64 11.19
CA GLY A 54 31.41 6.67 11.54
C GLY A 54 32.19 7.74 10.76
N ILE A 55 31.95 7.85 9.45
CA ILE A 55 32.51 8.91 8.59
C ILE A 55 32.06 10.29 9.08
N LYS A 56 30.79 10.46 9.48
CA LYS A 56 30.27 11.72 10.02
C LYS A 56 31.03 12.14 11.28
N THR A 57 31.32 11.20 12.19
CA THR A 57 32.13 11.46 13.38
C THR A 57 33.54 11.94 12.98
N TRP A 58 34.21 11.25 12.06
CA TRP A 58 35.55 11.67 11.59
C TRP A 58 35.58 13.02 10.87
N LEU A 59 34.50 13.41 10.19
CA LEU A 59 34.38 14.74 9.60
C LEU A 59 34.35 15.86 10.66
N THR A 60 33.84 15.57 11.86
CA THR A 60 33.81 16.50 13.00
C THR A 60 35.11 16.51 13.81
N THR A 61 35.94 15.46 13.69
CA THR A 61 37.23 15.39 14.39
C THR A 61 38.26 16.37 13.77
N PRO A 62 38.88 17.27 14.56
CA PRO A 62 39.83 18.26 14.06
C PRO A 62 41.18 17.67 13.60
N GLU A 63 41.53 16.46 14.04
CA GLU A 63 42.77 15.76 13.68
C GLU A 63 42.78 15.19 12.25
N VAL A 64 41.61 15.12 11.61
CA VAL A 64 41.46 14.60 10.24
C VAL A 64 41.72 15.72 9.23
N LYS A 65 42.93 15.73 8.66
CA LYS A 65 43.37 16.72 7.66
C LYS A 65 42.74 16.53 6.27
N GLU A 66 42.50 15.29 5.85
CA GLU A 66 41.95 14.96 4.52
C GLU A 66 40.45 14.61 4.62
N LYS A 67 39.58 15.63 4.50
CA LYS A 67 38.12 15.46 4.60
C LYS A 67 37.42 15.23 3.26
N LYS A 68 38.12 15.49 2.14
CA LYS A 68 37.54 15.42 0.79
C LYS A 68 37.02 14.02 0.46
N ASN A 69 37.85 13.00 0.65
CA ASN A 69 37.47 11.60 0.39
C ASN A 69 36.32 11.17 1.31
N LEU A 70 36.36 11.51 2.60
CA LEU A 70 35.29 11.23 3.55
C LEU A 70 33.93 11.83 3.11
N LEU A 71 33.93 13.04 2.57
CA LEU A 71 32.72 13.67 2.02
C LEU A 71 32.20 12.95 0.77
N GLU A 72 33.09 12.50 -0.12
CA GLU A 72 32.71 11.75 -1.32
C GLU A 72 32.09 10.39 -0.97
N TYR A 73 32.72 9.62 -0.08
CA TYR A 73 32.18 8.34 0.37
C TYR A 73 30.87 8.50 1.18
N LYS A 74 30.74 9.57 1.98
CA LYS A 74 29.47 9.91 2.64
C LYS A 74 28.35 10.13 1.61
N LYS A 75 28.61 10.92 0.56
CA LYS A 75 27.64 11.15 -0.51
C LYS A 75 27.30 9.86 -1.26
N LEU A 76 28.29 9.03 -1.56
CA LEU A 76 28.09 7.74 -2.22
C LEU A 76 27.11 6.85 -1.44
N ILE A 77 27.30 6.74 -0.12
CA ILE A 77 26.39 5.98 0.74
C ILE A 77 24.99 6.60 0.76
N GLU A 78 24.89 7.93 0.85
CA GLU A 78 23.59 8.64 0.81
C GLU A 78 22.83 8.39 -0.49
N THR A 79 23.53 8.33 -1.63
CA THR A 79 22.93 7.95 -2.92
C THR A 79 22.41 6.50 -2.92
N GLN A 80 23.17 5.54 -2.38
CA GLN A 80 22.69 4.16 -2.27
C GLN A 80 21.52 4.03 -1.31
N MET A 81 21.48 4.82 -0.23
CA MET A 81 20.33 4.88 0.68
C MET A 81 19.07 5.37 -0.02
N GLU A 82 19.18 6.39 -0.88
CA GLU A 82 18.02 6.90 -1.62
C GLU A 82 17.52 5.88 -2.64
N ARG A 83 18.44 5.21 -3.36
CA ARG A 83 18.09 4.08 -4.21
C ARG A 83 17.36 2.99 -3.41
N PHE A 84 17.88 2.58 -2.26
CA PHE A 84 17.23 1.59 -1.40
C PHE A 84 15.81 1.99 -1.01
N LYS A 85 15.52 3.26 -0.74
CA LYS A 85 14.15 3.71 -0.42
C LYS A 85 13.17 3.49 -1.57
N VAL A 86 13.61 3.63 -2.82
CA VAL A 86 12.76 3.37 -3.99
C VAL A 86 12.40 1.89 -4.05
N VAL A 87 13.38 0.99 -3.91
CA VAL A 87 13.11 -0.45 -3.83
C VAL A 87 12.26 -0.80 -2.63
N GLU A 88 12.53 -0.25 -1.44
CA GLU A 88 11.72 -0.53 -0.25
C GLU A 88 10.27 -0.05 -0.42
N ARG A 89 10.04 1.08 -1.09
CA ARG A 89 8.70 1.57 -1.42
C ARG A 89 8.01 0.65 -2.43
N GLU A 90 8.70 0.28 -3.50
CA GLU A 90 8.14 -0.65 -4.50
C GLU A 90 7.82 -2.02 -3.91
N THR A 91 8.69 -2.55 -3.05
CA THR A 91 8.46 -3.79 -2.33
C THR A 91 7.30 -3.65 -1.35
N LYS A 92 7.23 -2.60 -0.54
CA LYS A 92 6.12 -2.40 0.40
C LYS A 92 4.79 -2.24 -0.31
N THR A 93 4.70 -1.40 -1.35
CA THR A 93 3.47 -1.23 -2.13
C THR A 93 3.07 -2.53 -2.85
N LYS A 94 4.03 -3.32 -3.35
CA LYS A 94 3.77 -4.65 -3.91
C LYS A 94 3.47 -5.70 -2.84
N ALA A 95 3.97 -5.56 -1.62
CA ALA A 95 3.68 -6.43 -0.47
C ALA A 95 2.25 -6.20 0.02
N PHE A 96 1.75 -4.96 0.07
CA PHE A 96 0.31 -4.72 0.29
C PHE A 96 -0.58 -5.34 -0.79
N SER A 97 -0.05 -5.56 -2.01
CA SER A 97 -0.74 -6.29 -3.08
C SER A 97 -0.42 -7.80 -3.14
N LYS A 98 0.44 -8.34 -2.25
CA LYS A 98 0.98 -9.72 -2.35
C LYS A 98 1.22 -10.45 -1.01
N GLU A 99 1.07 -9.80 0.15
CA GLU A 99 1.08 -10.40 1.49
C GLU A 99 -0.14 -11.31 1.75
N GLY A 100 -1.01 -11.53 0.76
CA GLY A 100 -2.08 -12.50 0.85
C GLY A 100 -1.66 -13.98 0.76
N LEU A 101 -0.39 -14.33 0.52
CA LEU A 101 -0.04 -15.72 0.16
C LEU A 101 1.23 -16.34 0.75
N GLY A 102 2.02 -15.65 1.58
CA GLY A 102 3.38 -16.13 1.82
C GLY A 102 4.04 -15.76 3.13
N LEU A 103 3.39 -16.00 4.28
CA LEU A 103 4.06 -16.40 5.53
C LEU A 103 2.98 -16.69 6.58
N GLN A 104 2.72 -17.97 6.83
CA GLN A 104 2.00 -18.42 8.03
C GLN A 104 2.85 -18.09 9.26
N VAL A 105 2.82 -16.84 9.71
CA VAL A 105 2.94 -16.57 11.14
C VAL A 105 1.77 -17.30 11.77
N LYS A 106 1.98 -17.96 12.92
CA LYS A 106 0.87 -18.44 13.74
C LYS A 106 0.11 -17.20 14.26
N VAL A 107 -0.66 -16.57 13.38
CA VAL A 107 -1.61 -15.52 13.74
C VAL A 107 -2.63 -16.20 14.65
N ASP A 108 -2.87 -15.60 15.82
CA ASP A 108 -3.94 -16.05 16.71
C ASP A 108 -5.22 -16.19 15.85
N PRO A 109 -5.96 -17.31 15.90
CA PRO A 109 -7.16 -17.50 15.09
C PRO A 109 -8.11 -16.29 15.12
N LYS A 110 -8.21 -15.59 16.25
CA LYS A 110 -9.03 -14.39 16.39
C LYS A 110 -8.46 -13.16 15.68
N GLU A 111 -7.14 -13.00 15.72
CA GLU A 111 -6.45 -11.89 15.04
C GLU A 111 -6.52 -12.09 13.52
N LYS A 112 -6.45 -13.35 13.07
CA LYS A 112 -6.62 -13.72 11.67
C LYS A 112 -8.04 -13.43 11.17
N GLU A 113 -9.06 -13.82 11.95
CA GLU A 113 -10.46 -13.53 11.61
C GLU A 113 -10.72 -12.02 11.53
N LYS A 114 -10.12 -11.24 12.44
CA LYS A 114 -10.18 -9.77 12.39
C LYS A 114 -9.51 -9.21 11.15
N GLU A 115 -8.30 -9.68 10.83
CA GLU A 115 -7.55 -9.28 9.65
C GLU A 115 -8.30 -9.62 8.35
N ASP A 116 -8.87 -10.83 8.24
CA ASP A 116 -9.67 -11.26 7.10
C ASP A 116 -10.90 -10.35 6.89
N VAL A 117 -11.57 -9.95 7.98
CA VAL A 117 -12.70 -9.01 7.90
C VAL A 117 -12.27 -7.59 7.56
N VAL A 118 -11.16 -7.10 8.11
CA VAL A 118 -10.60 -5.77 7.76
C VAL A 118 -10.22 -5.72 6.27
N ASN A 119 -9.61 -6.79 5.77
CA ASN A 119 -9.27 -6.93 4.35
C ASN A 119 -10.52 -6.96 3.47
N TRP A 120 -11.55 -7.71 3.87
CA TRP A 120 -12.84 -7.75 3.17
C TRP A 120 -13.52 -6.37 3.14
N LEU A 121 -13.62 -5.68 4.28
CA LEU A 121 -14.18 -4.32 4.36
C LEU A 121 -13.44 -3.35 3.44
N SER A 122 -12.10 -3.42 3.43
CA SER A 122 -11.27 -2.57 2.57
C SER A 122 -11.52 -2.84 1.08
N GLN A 123 -11.60 -4.12 0.68
CA GLN A 123 -11.92 -4.49 -0.70
C GLN A 123 -13.32 -4.03 -1.13
N CYS A 124 -14.29 -4.09 -0.22
CA CYS A 124 -15.64 -3.61 -0.44
C CYS A 124 -15.66 -2.09 -0.67
N ILE A 125 -14.98 -1.33 0.19
CA ILE A 125 -14.85 0.13 0.07
C ILE A 125 -14.17 0.50 -1.26
N ASP A 126 -13.06 -0.15 -1.61
CA ASP A 126 -12.34 0.11 -2.87
C ASP A 126 -13.23 -0.17 -4.10
N SER A 127 -13.98 -1.27 -4.08
CA SER A 127 -14.90 -1.64 -5.16
C SER A 127 -16.01 -0.60 -5.35
N LEU A 128 -16.56 -0.09 -4.23
CA LEU A 128 -17.57 0.97 -4.26
C LEU A 128 -16.99 2.31 -4.72
N ASN A 129 -15.78 2.66 -4.31
CA ASN A 129 -15.11 3.89 -4.76
C ASN A 129 -14.88 3.88 -6.28
N VAL A 130 -14.38 2.77 -6.84
CA VAL A 130 -14.27 2.61 -8.30
C VAL A 130 -15.63 2.78 -8.98
N ARG A 131 -16.72 2.34 -8.34
CA ARG A 131 -18.08 2.48 -8.87
C ARG A 131 -18.59 3.92 -8.80
N VAL A 132 -18.28 4.64 -7.72
CA VAL A 132 -18.54 6.07 -7.58
C VAL A 132 -17.84 6.83 -8.69
N ASP A 133 -16.54 6.61 -8.90
CA ASP A 133 -15.76 7.25 -9.97
C ASP A 133 -16.37 7.01 -11.35
N GLN A 134 -16.80 5.77 -11.63
CA GLN A 134 -17.48 5.42 -12.87
C GLN A 134 -18.83 6.14 -13.05
N CYS A 135 -19.61 6.29 -11.98
CA CYS A 135 -20.86 7.01 -11.98
C CYS A 135 -20.64 8.52 -12.21
N GLU A 136 -19.67 9.12 -11.52
CA GLU A 136 -19.29 10.53 -11.69
C GLU A 136 -18.82 10.81 -13.13
N CYS A 137 -17.94 9.96 -13.67
CA CYS A 137 -17.51 10.04 -15.07
C CYS A 137 -18.68 9.94 -16.07
N LYS A 138 -19.67 9.06 -15.81
CA LYS A 138 -20.87 8.93 -16.66
C LYS A 138 -21.75 10.17 -16.58
N ILE A 139 -21.95 10.74 -15.39
CA ILE A 139 -22.72 11.97 -15.18
C ILE A 139 -22.08 13.12 -15.98
N GLU A 140 -20.76 13.30 -15.88
CA GLU A 140 -20.04 14.31 -16.65
C GLU A 140 -20.17 14.10 -18.16
N SER A 141 -20.01 12.86 -18.63
CA SER A 141 -20.13 12.51 -20.06
C SER A 141 -21.53 12.78 -20.63
N ILE A 142 -22.59 12.49 -19.87
CA ILE A 142 -23.97 12.76 -20.28
C ILE A 142 -24.23 14.26 -20.31
N SER A 143 -23.74 14.98 -19.29
CA SER A 143 -23.90 16.43 -19.16
C SER A 143 -23.21 17.19 -20.31
N ALA A 144 -22.07 16.70 -20.79
CA ALA A 144 -21.34 17.29 -21.92
C ALA A 144 -22.02 17.08 -23.30
N LYS A 145 -22.95 16.13 -23.44
CA LYS A 145 -23.58 15.79 -24.73
C LYS A 145 -24.74 16.74 -25.06
N LYS A 146 -24.55 17.61 -26.05
CA LYS A 146 -25.58 18.57 -26.53
C LYS A 146 -26.75 17.95 -27.34
N LYS A 147 -26.69 16.68 -27.76
CA LYS A 147 -27.59 16.09 -28.78
C LYS A 147 -28.81 15.27 -28.28
N LYS A 148 -28.97 14.99 -26.97
CA LYS A 148 -30.16 14.27 -26.43
C LYS A 148 -31.27 15.26 -26.01
N ASN A 149 -32.52 14.78 -25.91
CA ASN A 149 -33.63 15.51 -25.28
C ASN A 149 -33.26 15.83 -23.81
N ASP A 150 -33.49 17.06 -23.35
CA ASP A 150 -33.03 17.50 -22.03
C ASP A 150 -33.72 16.77 -20.89
N LYS A 151 -34.98 16.36 -21.07
CA LYS A 151 -35.70 15.54 -20.08
C LYS A 151 -35.07 14.16 -19.90
N ASP A 152 -34.81 13.43 -20.98
CA ASP A 152 -34.19 12.10 -20.93
C ASP A 152 -32.76 12.13 -20.38
N LYS A 153 -32.02 13.23 -20.61
CA LYS A 153 -30.70 13.43 -19.98
C LYS A 153 -30.83 13.62 -18.47
N GLN A 154 -31.77 14.46 -18.05
CA GLN A 154 -31.99 14.77 -16.66
C GLN A 154 -32.41 13.51 -15.88
N ASP A 155 -33.34 12.73 -16.42
CA ASP A 155 -33.78 11.47 -15.81
C ASP A 155 -32.63 10.45 -15.67
N GLN A 156 -31.72 10.39 -16.66
CA GLN A 156 -30.51 9.55 -16.60
C GLN A 156 -29.50 10.03 -15.54
N ILE A 157 -29.30 11.34 -15.43
CA ILE A 157 -28.41 11.94 -14.43
C ILE A 157 -28.97 11.71 -13.02
N ASP A 158 -30.27 11.89 -12.83
CA ASP A 158 -30.91 11.74 -11.52
C ASP A 158 -30.90 10.29 -11.04
N THR A 159 -31.08 9.32 -11.95
CA THR A 159 -30.90 7.89 -11.65
C THR A 159 -29.46 7.59 -11.21
N LEU A 160 -28.47 8.10 -11.94
CA LEU A 160 -27.05 7.90 -11.60
C LEU A 160 -26.68 8.57 -10.27
N LYS A 161 -27.22 9.76 -9.98
CA LYS A 161 -27.02 10.46 -8.70
C LYS A 161 -27.63 9.70 -7.53
N SER A 162 -28.81 9.11 -7.70
CA SER A 162 -29.44 8.27 -6.66
C SER A 162 -28.58 7.04 -6.35
N GLY A 163 -28.07 6.34 -7.37
CA GLY A 163 -27.15 5.22 -7.17
C GLY A 163 -25.83 5.63 -6.51
N LEU A 164 -25.30 6.80 -6.89
CA LEU A 164 -24.07 7.35 -6.32
C LEU A 164 -24.22 7.71 -4.83
N GLU A 165 -25.35 8.30 -4.44
CA GLU A 165 -25.66 8.58 -3.04
C GLU A 165 -25.68 7.29 -2.22
N LYS A 166 -26.30 6.23 -2.75
CA LYS A 166 -26.30 4.91 -2.11
C LYS A 166 -24.89 4.35 -1.95
N HIS A 167 -24.07 4.37 -3.00
CA HIS A 167 -22.67 3.92 -2.88
C HIS A 167 -21.90 4.68 -1.80
N LYS A 168 -22.07 6.00 -1.70
CA LYS A 168 -21.46 6.84 -0.66
C LYS A 168 -21.96 6.47 0.74
N GLN A 169 -23.25 6.15 0.88
CA GLN A 169 -23.81 5.66 2.14
C GLN A 169 -23.21 4.30 2.55
N HIS A 170 -23.10 3.33 1.63
CA HIS A 170 -22.45 2.05 1.93
C HIS A 170 -20.98 2.24 2.31
N ILE A 171 -20.22 3.08 1.60
CA ILE A 171 -18.83 3.39 1.94
C ILE A 171 -18.74 3.94 3.37
N GLY A 172 -19.52 4.96 3.71
CA GLY A 172 -19.48 5.55 5.05
C GLY A 172 -19.88 4.58 6.17
N ARG A 173 -20.81 3.65 5.89
CA ARG A 173 -21.18 2.58 6.83
C ARG A 173 -20.06 1.55 7.01
N LEU A 174 -19.43 1.10 5.93
CA LEU A 174 -18.30 0.17 5.98
C LEU A 174 -17.07 0.77 6.68
N GLU A 175 -16.77 2.05 6.46
CA GLU A 175 -15.71 2.77 7.16
C GLU A 175 -16.00 2.89 8.67
N LEU A 176 -17.26 3.16 9.04
CA LEU A 176 -17.68 3.18 10.45
C LEU A 176 -17.50 1.80 11.09
N ILE A 177 -17.91 0.74 10.41
CA ILE A 177 -17.77 -0.66 10.87
C ILE A 177 -16.29 -1.01 11.06
N MET A 178 -15.44 -0.65 10.10
CA MET A 178 -14.00 -0.86 10.19
C MET A 178 -13.40 -0.15 11.42
N ARG A 179 -13.82 1.09 11.69
CA ARG A 179 -13.40 1.83 12.88
C ARG A 179 -13.94 1.23 14.19
N LEU A 180 -15.16 0.70 14.20
CA LEU A 180 -15.73 0.03 15.37
C LEU A 180 -15.02 -1.30 15.65
N LEU A 181 -14.66 -2.05 14.60
CA LEU A 181 -13.86 -3.27 14.70
C LEU A 181 -12.45 -2.96 15.25
N ASP A 182 -11.80 -1.89 14.78
CA ASP A 182 -10.49 -1.46 15.28
C ASP A 182 -10.52 -1.09 16.76
N ASN A 183 -11.60 -0.46 17.22
CA ASN A 183 -11.80 -0.10 18.63
C ASN A 183 -12.32 -1.26 19.50
N ASP A 184 -12.39 -2.48 18.97
CA ASP A 184 -12.98 -3.66 19.62
C ASP A 184 -14.42 -3.44 20.12
N ALA A 185 -15.14 -2.48 19.51
CA ALA A 185 -16.52 -2.13 19.83
C ALA A 185 -17.54 -2.99 19.07
N LEU A 186 -17.10 -3.71 18.03
CA LEU A 186 -17.92 -4.60 17.21
C LEU A 186 -17.17 -5.92 16.99
N ALA A 187 -17.85 -7.04 17.20
CA ALA A 187 -17.24 -8.37 17.03
C ALA A 187 -17.23 -8.81 15.56
N VAL A 188 -16.22 -9.61 15.19
CA VAL A 188 -16.09 -10.21 13.85
C VAL A 188 -17.37 -10.98 13.45
N ASP A 189 -17.94 -11.75 14.37
CA ASP A 189 -19.17 -12.52 14.13
C ASP A 189 -20.37 -11.65 13.75
N GLN A 190 -20.46 -10.43 14.26
CA GLN A 190 -21.55 -9.51 13.90
C GLN A 190 -21.37 -9.00 12.47
N ILE A 191 -20.13 -8.68 12.08
CA ILE A 191 -19.81 -8.21 10.73
C ILE A 191 -20.01 -9.32 9.70
N LEU A 192 -19.70 -10.57 10.04
CA LEU A 192 -19.91 -11.70 9.13
C LEU A 192 -21.39 -11.92 8.76
N LYS A 193 -22.35 -11.49 9.60
CA LYS A 193 -23.79 -11.60 9.29
C LYS A 193 -24.21 -10.69 8.14
N ILE A 194 -23.58 -9.53 7.99
CA ILE A 194 -23.91 -8.57 6.93
C ILE A 194 -23.10 -8.82 5.66
N LYS A 195 -22.12 -9.72 5.72
CA LYS A 195 -21.14 -9.95 4.65
C LYS A 195 -21.81 -10.34 3.33
N GLU A 196 -22.70 -11.33 3.38
CA GLU A 196 -23.37 -11.84 2.18
C GLU A 196 -24.24 -10.76 1.50
N GLU A 197 -24.93 -9.95 2.30
CA GLU A 197 -25.78 -8.87 1.79
C GLU A 197 -24.96 -7.72 1.17
N VAL A 198 -23.82 -7.38 1.78
CA VAL A 198 -22.89 -6.38 1.23
C VAL A 198 -22.22 -6.90 -0.05
N ASP A 199 -21.78 -8.16 -0.07
CA ASP A 199 -21.21 -8.79 -1.27
C ASP A 199 -22.23 -8.87 -2.41
N TYR A 200 -23.50 -9.15 -2.07
CA TYR A 200 -24.61 -9.12 -3.02
C TYR A 200 -24.85 -7.71 -3.56
N TYR A 201 -24.83 -6.68 -2.71
CA TYR A 201 -24.92 -5.29 -3.17
C TYR A 201 -23.78 -4.94 -4.15
N ILE A 202 -22.54 -5.25 -3.81
CA ILE A 202 -21.37 -4.90 -4.65
C ILE A 202 -21.42 -5.61 -6.00
N SER A 203 -21.86 -6.86 -6.01
CA SER A 203 -21.93 -7.67 -7.24
C SER A 203 -23.14 -7.32 -8.11
N SER A 204 -24.27 -6.98 -7.49
CA SER A 204 -25.57 -6.94 -8.15
C SER A 204 -26.19 -5.54 -8.28
N ASN A 205 -25.58 -4.48 -7.71
CA ASN A 205 -26.10 -3.10 -7.80
C ASN A 205 -26.33 -2.57 -9.22
N GLY A 206 -25.73 -3.20 -10.23
CA GLY A 206 -25.88 -2.84 -11.64
C GLY A 206 -27.01 -3.58 -12.36
N GLU A 207 -27.68 -4.54 -11.70
CA GLU A 207 -28.69 -5.39 -12.34
C GLU A 207 -30.10 -4.76 -12.31
N PRO A 208 -30.88 -4.88 -13.40
CA PRO A 208 -32.24 -4.30 -13.48
C PRO A 208 -33.24 -4.85 -12.45
N LEU A 209 -32.98 -6.03 -11.88
CA LEU A 209 -33.83 -6.72 -10.89
C LEU A 209 -33.22 -6.68 -9.48
N PHE A 210 -32.20 -5.85 -9.27
CA PHE A 210 -31.57 -5.72 -7.97
C PHE A 210 -32.55 -5.15 -6.95
N ASN A 211 -32.84 -5.94 -5.91
CA ASN A 211 -33.56 -5.49 -4.74
C ASN A 211 -32.57 -5.30 -3.60
N GLU A 212 -32.38 -4.05 -3.21
CA GLU A 212 -31.48 -3.67 -2.13
C GLU A 212 -32.15 -3.93 -0.78
N ASN A 213 -31.42 -4.53 0.14
CA ASN A 213 -31.83 -4.56 1.53
C ASN A 213 -31.37 -3.25 2.20
N GLU A 214 -32.31 -2.36 2.53
CA GLU A 214 -31.99 -1.08 3.19
C GLU A 214 -31.58 -1.27 4.67
N PHE A 215 -31.83 -2.46 5.24
CA PHE A 215 -31.64 -2.77 6.65
C PHE A 215 -30.34 -3.52 6.96
N ILE A 216 -29.43 -3.64 5.97
CA ILE A 216 -28.17 -4.39 6.11
C ILE A 216 -27.39 -3.99 7.36
N TYR A 217 -27.40 -2.71 7.72
CA TYR A 217 -26.60 -2.18 8.83
C TYR A 217 -27.41 -1.91 10.12
N GLU A 218 -28.71 -2.20 10.16
CA GLU A 218 -29.53 -1.87 11.34
C GLU A 218 -29.32 -2.81 12.53
N GLU A 219 -28.85 -4.04 12.29
CA GLU A 219 -28.62 -5.05 13.34
C GLU A 219 -27.18 -5.10 13.87
N LEU A 220 -26.33 -4.13 13.51
CA LEU A 220 -24.91 -4.04 13.90
C LEU A 220 -24.66 -3.20 15.15
#